data_AF-A0A7I0J9W8-F1
#
_entry.id   AF-A0A7I0J9W8-F1
#
_cell.length_a   1.000
_cell.length_b   1.000
_cell.length_c   1.000
_cell.angle_alpha   90.00
_cell.angle_beta   90.00
_cell.angle_gamma   90.00
#
_symmetry.space_group_name_H-M   'P 1'
#
loop_
_entity.id
_entity.type
_entity.pdbx_description
1 polymer ?
#
loop_
_entity_poly.entity_id
_entity_poly.type
_entity_poly.pdbx_seq_one_letter_code
_entity_poly.pdbx_strand_id
1 'polypeptide(L)'
;AELGAGGRTLIVLHAGAQTPLPQKSRDLFHVAIHVTSRRDLAHAAARLKASGLRYSAQDHLISESLYVSDPSGNGIEICFDTPQRFLRREVSADGCVALIATDGSAHSGLE
;
A
#
# COMPACT_ATOMS: atom_id res chain seq x y z
N ALA A 1 11.20 -6.00 16.75
CA ALA A 1 9.75 -5.79 16.98
C ALA A 1 8.99 -6.80 16.15
N GLU A 2 7.76 -7.17 16.50
CA GLU A 2 6.99 -8.20 15.79
C GLU A 2 5.65 -7.62 15.32
N LEU A 3 5.24 -7.97 14.10
CA LEU A 3 3.94 -7.64 13.52
C LEU A 3 3.23 -8.93 13.09
N GLY A 4 1.90 -8.94 13.20
CA GLY A 4 1.12 -10.14 12.98
C GLY A 4 -0.38 -9.90 12.88
N ALA A 5 -1.11 -10.96 12.57
CA ALA A 5 -2.57 -10.96 12.50
C ALA A 5 -3.11 -12.16 13.26
N GLY A 6 -4.23 -12.00 13.97
CA GLY A 6 -4.86 -13.08 14.74
C GLY A 6 -3.96 -13.69 15.83
N GLY A 7 -3.06 -12.89 16.41
CA GLY A 7 -2.09 -13.35 17.43
C GLY A 7 -0.91 -14.15 16.88
N ARG A 8 -0.80 -14.32 15.57
CA ARG A 8 0.35 -14.99 14.92
C ARG A 8 1.33 -13.95 14.39
N THR A 9 2.59 -14.04 14.80
CA THR A 9 3.69 -13.26 14.21
C THR A 9 3.90 -13.67 12.75
N LEU A 10 3.89 -12.69 11.86
CA LEU A 10 4.14 -12.87 10.42
C LEU A 10 5.42 -12.14 9.97
N ILE A 11 5.76 -11.04 10.63
CA ILE A 11 6.91 -10.20 10.30
C ILE A 11 7.71 -9.93 11.57
N VAL A 12 9.02 -10.15 11.48
CA VAL A 12 9.97 -9.76 12.52
C VAL A 12 10.83 -8.62 11.99
N LEU A 13 10.79 -7.49 12.68
CA LEU A 13 11.55 -6.28 12.37
C LEU A 13 12.88 -6.32 13.11
N HIS A 14 13.96 -6.35 12.34
CA HIS A 14 15.33 -6.19 12.82
C HIS A 14 15.82 -4.77 12.56
N ALA A 15 16.26 -4.08 13.62
CA ALA A 15 16.85 -2.76 13.49
C ALA A 15 18.31 -2.84 12.98
N GLY A 16 18.86 -1.71 12.51
CA GLY A 16 20.27 -1.60 12.14
C GLY A 16 20.56 -1.54 10.64
N ALA A 17 19.53 -1.55 9.80
CA ALA A 17 19.70 -1.28 8.37
C ALA A 17 20.24 0.14 8.14
N GLN A 18 21.38 0.24 7.44
CA GLN A 18 22.00 1.52 7.08
C GLN A 18 22.11 1.74 5.57
N THR A 19 22.04 0.66 4.78
CA THR A 19 22.18 0.70 3.33
C THR A 19 21.10 -0.14 2.66
N PRO A 20 20.59 0.31 1.50
CA PRO A 20 19.65 -0.49 0.72
C PRO A 20 20.30 -1.78 0.22
N LEU A 21 19.57 -2.88 0.29
CA LEU A 21 19.94 -4.10 -0.39
C LEU A 21 19.89 -3.87 -1.91
N PRO A 22 20.74 -4.55 -2.71
CA PRO A 22 20.60 -4.56 -4.16
C PRO A 22 19.18 -4.96 -4.55
N GLN A 23 18.59 -4.30 -5.54
CA GLN A 23 17.19 -4.54 -5.93
C GLN A 23 16.94 -6.02 -6.27
N LYS A 24 17.92 -6.71 -6.88
CA LYS A 24 17.84 -8.14 -7.22
C LYS A 24 17.87 -9.09 -6.00
N SER A 25 18.21 -8.57 -4.83
CA SER A 25 18.27 -9.31 -3.58
C SER A 25 17.04 -9.04 -2.69
N ARG A 26 16.06 -8.26 -3.20
CA ARG A 26 14.80 -7.99 -2.52
C ARG A 26 13.76 -8.97 -3.07
N ASP A 27 13.58 -10.09 -2.38
CA ASP A 27 12.63 -11.14 -2.78
C ASP A 27 11.18 -10.78 -2.48
N LEU A 28 10.95 -9.73 -1.68
CA LEU A 28 9.64 -9.18 -1.36
C LEU A 28 9.41 -7.89 -2.16
N PHE A 29 8.28 -7.80 -2.86
CA PHE A 29 7.88 -6.57 -3.55
C PHE A 29 7.53 -5.46 -2.54
N HIS A 30 6.52 -5.68 -1.71
CA HIS A 30 6.23 -4.87 -0.53
C HIS A 30 5.48 -5.68 0.54
N VAL A 31 5.34 -5.10 1.73
CA VAL A 31 4.38 -5.55 2.75
C VAL A 31 3.30 -4.49 2.97
N ALA A 32 2.03 -4.90 2.91
CA ALA A 32 0.90 -4.03 3.17
C ALA A 32 0.45 -4.10 4.64
N ILE A 33 0.23 -2.94 5.24
CA ILE A 33 -0.25 -2.76 6.62
C ILE A 33 -1.57 -1.98 6.55
N HIS A 34 -2.68 -2.68 6.80
CA HIS A 34 -4.01 -2.09 6.80
C HIS A 34 -4.23 -1.29 8.08
N VAL A 35 -4.57 0.00 7.92
CA VAL A 35 -4.99 0.84 9.04
C VAL A 35 -6.48 0.73 9.29
N THR A 36 -6.90 1.02 10.52
CA THR A 36 -8.29 0.83 10.96
C THR A 36 -9.25 1.91 10.46
N SER A 37 -8.75 3.10 10.11
CA SER A 37 -9.58 4.20 9.64
C SER A 37 -8.85 5.06 8.61
N ARG A 38 -9.62 5.75 7.76
CA ARG A 38 -9.08 6.74 6.82
C ARG A 38 -8.32 7.87 7.52
N ARG A 39 -8.68 8.20 8.77
CA ARG A 39 -7.96 9.16 9.60
C ARG A 39 -6.55 8.67 9.94
N ASP A 40 -6.39 7.38 10.21
CA ASP A 40 -5.09 6.78 10.51
C ASP A 40 -4.17 6.81 9.27
N LEU A 41 -4.73 6.63 8.07
CA LEU A 41 -4.00 6.80 6.81
C LEU A 41 -3.52 8.25 6.64
N ALA A 42 -4.38 9.22 6.92
CA ALA A 42 -4.02 10.65 6.89
C ALA A 42 -2.92 10.99 7.92
N HIS A 43 -2.97 10.41 9.12
CA HIS A 43 -1.89 10.54 10.11
C HIS A 43 -0.58 9.92 9.62
N ALA A 44 -0.62 8.75 8.96
CA ALA A 44 0.56 8.13 8.36
C ALA A 44 1.17 9.02 7.27
N ALA A 45 0.36 9.58 6.36
CA ALA A 45 0.82 10.54 5.35
C ALA A 45 1.50 11.76 5.98
N ALA A 46 0.90 12.33 7.03
CA ALA A 46 1.50 13.47 7.73
C ALA A 46 2.86 13.14 8.36
N ARG A 47 3.01 11.93 8.95
CA ARG A 47 4.28 11.45 9.50
C ARG A 47 5.34 11.23 8.43
N LEU A 48 4.98 10.62 7.30
CA LEU A 48 5.90 10.43 6.17
C LEU A 48 6.37 11.76 5.58
N LYS A 49 5.46 12.73 5.46
CA LYS A 49 5.81 14.08 5.03
C LYS A 49 6.79 14.75 6.01
N ALA A 50 6.52 14.63 7.32
CA ALA A 50 7.38 15.21 8.35
C ALA A 50 8.76 14.55 8.44
N SER A 51 8.88 13.26 8.11
CA SER A 51 10.16 12.54 8.12
C SER A 51 11.05 12.86 6.91
N GLY A 52 10.52 13.54 5.88
CA GLY A 52 11.25 13.84 4.65
C GLY A 52 11.52 12.61 3.77
N LEU A 53 10.90 11.46 4.08
CA LEU A 53 10.99 10.28 3.23
C LEU A 53 10.20 10.51 1.94
N ARG A 54 10.72 10.02 0.82
CA ARG A 54 9.94 9.97 -0.42
C ARG A 54 8.90 8.87 -0.30
N TYR A 55 7.65 9.20 -0.58
CA TYR A 55 6.54 8.27 -0.64
C TYR A 55 5.61 8.64 -1.81
N SER A 56 4.84 7.68 -2.30
CA SER A 56 3.75 7.91 -3.25
C SER A 56 2.40 7.59 -2.61
N ALA A 57 1.33 8.11 -3.19
CA ALA A 57 -0.04 7.78 -2.83
C ALA A 57 -0.75 7.25 -4.08
N GLN A 58 -1.55 6.20 -3.93
CA GLN A 58 -2.34 5.61 -5.00
C GLN A 58 -3.78 5.38 -4.51
N ASP A 59 -4.73 5.57 -5.43
CA ASP A 59 -6.14 5.24 -5.23
C ASP A 59 -6.48 4.03 -6.11
N HIS A 60 -6.60 2.86 -5.48
CA HIS A 60 -6.90 1.59 -6.14
C HIS A 60 -8.41 1.34 -6.25
N LEU A 61 -9.24 2.33 -5.96
CA LEU A 61 -10.69 2.27 -5.76
C LEU A 61 -11.14 1.43 -4.57
N ILE A 62 -10.68 0.18 -4.48
CA ILE A 62 -10.99 -0.74 -3.38
C ILE A 62 -10.10 -0.52 -2.15
N SER A 63 -9.01 0.21 -2.30
CA SER A 63 -8.14 0.68 -1.22
C SER A 63 -7.49 2.02 -1.59
N GLU A 64 -7.15 2.80 -0.57
CA GLU A 64 -6.28 3.97 -0.67
C GLU A 64 -4.96 3.64 0.00
N SER A 65 -3.84 3.89 -0.67
CA SER A 65 -2.53 3.38 -0.25
C SER A 65 -1.42 4.42 -0.30
N LEU A 66 -0.50 4.32 0.65
CA LEU A 66 0.75 5.06 0.69
C LEU A 66 1.92 4.09 0.56
N TYR A 67 2.81 4.32 -0.41
CA TYR A 67 3.99 3.48 -0.61
C TYR A 67 5.26 4.23 -0.21
N VAL A 68 6.08 3.57 0.60
CA VAL A 68 7.39 4.07 1.04
C VAL A 68 8.39 2.91 1.08
N SER A 69 9.67 3.19 0.88
CA SER A 69 10.72 2.20 1.09
C SER A 69 11.39 2.37 2.45
N ASP A 70 11.70 1.25 3.12
CA ASP A 70 12.55 1.25 4.31
C ASP A 70 14.03 1.53 3.93
N PRO A 71 14.95 1.71 4.91
CA PRO A 71 16.37 1.93 4.63
C PRO A 71 17.06 0.79 3.87
N SER A 72 16.56 -0.45 3.97
CA SER A 72 17.01 -1.60 3.19
C SER A 72 16.41 -1.62 1.77
N GLY A 73 15.45 -0.75 1.48
CA GLY A 73 14.75 -0.64 0.23
C GLY A 73 13.56 -1.60 0.07
N ASN A 74 13.11 -2.25 1.14
CA ASN A 74 11.87 -3.03 1.12
C ASN A 74 10.67 -2.10 0.98
N GLY A 75 9.74 -2.44 0.09
CA GLY A 75 8.48 -1.71 -0.04
C GLY A 75 7.60 -1.91 1.20
N ILE A 76 7.04 -0.81 1.70
CA ILE A 76 5.99 -0.79 2.71
C ILE A 76 4.81 -0.06 2.11
N GLU A 77 3.66 -0.72 2.11
CA GLU A 77 2.37 -0.13 1.80
C GLU A 77 1.60 0.08 3.10
N ILE A 78 1.06 1.28 3.30
CA ILE A 78 0.11 1.59 4.37
C ILE A 78 -1.21 1.90 3.69
N CYS A 79 -2.23 1.09 3.93
CA CYS A 79 -3.47 1.13 3.16
C CYS A 79 -4.72 1.19 4.03
N PHE A 80 -5.79 1.76 3.47
CA PHE A 80 -7.12 1.77 4.04
C PHE A 80 -8.11 1.20 3.04
N ASP A 81 -8.91 0.22 3.45
CA ASP A 81 -9.88 -0.44 2.59
C ASP A 81 -11.09 0.46 2.32
N THR A 82 -11.46 0.57 1.04
CA THR A 82 -12.65 1.30 0.57
C THR A 82 -13.56 0.48 -0.35
N PRO A 83 -13.86 -0.80 -0.04
CA PRO A 83 -14.61 -1.68 -0.94
C PRO A 83 -16.03 -1.18 -1.23
N GLN A 84 -16.59 -0.31 -0.38
CA GLN A 84 -17.91 0.28 -0.57
C GLN A 84 -17.99 1.20 -1.80
N ARG A 85 -16.83 1.66 -2.31
CA ARG A 85 -16.75 2.48 -3.54
C ARG A 85 -16.84 1.63 -4.79
N PHE A 86 -16.60 0.32 -4.73
CA PHE A 86 -16.58 -0.55 -5.90
C PHE A 86 -18.01 -0.89 -6.35
N LEU A 87 -18.29 -0.68 -7.64
CA LEU A 87 -19.57 -1.03 -8.25
C LEU A 87 -19.47 -2.29 -9.11
N ARG A 88 -18.55 -2.30 -10.09
CA ARG A 88 -18.36 -3.43 -11.01
C ARG A 88 -16.99 -3.40 -11.67
N ARG A 89 -16.59 -4.52 -12.26
CA ARG A 89 -15.44 -4.62 -13.15
C ARG A 89 -15.90 -4.56 -14.60
N GLU A 90 -15.20 -3.80 -15.43
CA GLU A 90 -15.36 -3.78 -16.88
C GLU A 90 -14.10 -4.33 -17.55
N VAL A 91 -14.30 -5.01 -18.67
CA VAL A 91 -13.22 -5.56 -19.50
C VAL A 91 -13.47 -5.09 -20.93
N SER A 92 -12.53 -4.36 -21.49
CA SER A 92 -12.60 -3.88 -22.88
C SER A 92 -12.25 -4.99 -23.86
N ALA A 93 -12.56 -4.77 -25.15
CA ALA A 93 -12.34 -5.76 -26.21
C ALA A 93 -10.85 -6.14 -26.41
N ASP A 94 -9.93 -5.26 -26.05
CA ASP A 94 -8.47 -5.47 -26.05
C ASP A 94 -7.95 -6.13 -24.75
N GLY A 95 -8.85 -6.46 -23.81
CA GLY A 95 -8.54 -7.16 -22.57
C GLY A 95 -8.09 -6.27 -21.41
N CYS A 96 -8.10 -4.94 -21.56
CA CYS A 96 -7.85 -4.05 -20.44
C CYS A 96 -8.97 -4.13 -19.40
N VAL A 97 -8.60 -4.11 -18.13
CA VAL A 97 -9.53 -4.17 -16.99
C VAL A 97 -9.64 -2.79 -16.36
N ALA A 98 -10.88 -2.37 -16.10
CA ALA A 98 -11.18 -1.19 -15.31
C ALA A 98 -12.10 -1.55 -14.15
N LEU A 99 -11.87 -0.94 -12.99
CA LEU A 99 -12.77 -0.97 -11.85
C LEU A 99 -13.65 0.28 -11.89
N ILE A 100 -14.96 0.09 -11.87
CA ILE A 100 -15.93 1.17 -11.91
C ILE A 100 -16.41 1.45 -10.49
N ALA A 101 -16.35 2.71 -10.10
CA ALA A 101 -16.81 3.20 -8.82
C ALA A 101 -18.33 3.39 -8.79
N THR A 102 -18.91 3.52 -7.60
CA THR A 102 -20.33 3.81 -7.40
C THR A 102 -20.77 5.17 -7.97
N ASP A 103 -19.83 6.11 -8.14
CA ASP A 103 -20.07 7.40 -8.81
C ASP A 103 -19.90 7.34 -10.34
N GLY A 104 -19.57 6.17 -10.88
CA GLY A 104 -19.34 5.94 -12.31
C GLY A 104 -17.91 6.22 -12.79
N SER A 105 -17.01 6.70 -11.93
CA SER A 105 -15.59 6.90 -12.30
C SER A 105 -14.89 5.56 -12.55
N ALA A 106 -13.94 5.56 -13.49
CA ALA A 106 -13.14 4.40 -13.84
C ALA A 106 -11.74 4.50 -13.22
N HIS A 107 -11.27 3.38 -12.67
CA HIS A 107 -9.97 3.23 -12.01
C HIS A 107 -9.25 2.02 -12.60
N SER A 108 -7.93 2.07 -12.73
CA SER A 108 -7.15 0.91 -13.21
C SER A 108 -7.15 -0.22 -12.19
N GLY A 109 -7.19 0.11 -10.89
CA GLY A 109 -6.98 -0.84 -9.80
C GLY A 109 -5.57 -1.45 -9.77
N LEU A 110 -4.61 -0.79 -10.45
CA LEU A 110 -3.21 -1.22 -10.53
C LEU A 110 -2.37 -0.51 -9.45
N GLU A 111 -1.46 -1.26 -8.84
CA GLU A 111 -0.40 -0.77 -7.95
C GLU A 111 0.56 0.24 -8.60
#